data_AF-E5G578-F1
#
_entry.id   AF-E5G578-F1
#
_cell.length_a   1.000
_cell.length_b   1.000
_cell.length_c   1.000
_cell.angle_alpha   90.00
_cell.angle_beta   90.00
_cell.angle_gamma   90.00
#
_symmetry.space_group_name_H-M   'P 1'
#
loop_
_entity.id
_entity.type
_entity.pdbx_description
1 polymer ?
#
loop_
_entity_poly.entity_id
_entity_poly.type
_entity_poly.pdbx_seq_one_letter_code
_entity_poly.pdbx_strand_id
1 'polypeptide(L)'
;FDDQTKMKCDLIRDAIGCKHKINLDELDEWNDVDMRGTYNKYKGVLIPPRRRQLCFSRIVRGRANLRSLNEFKEEILKGAQSEGKFLGNYYKEHKDKEKALEAMKNSFYDYEYIIKGSDILENIQFKDIKRKLDKLLEKETNNTKKVDDWWETNKKSIWNAMLCGYKKSGNKIIDPSWCTIPTTEKTPQFLRWIKEWGTNVCIQKEKYKKNVKSECSNVPNNNLGSQESESTKCTSEIRKYQEWSRKRSIQWEAISERYKKYKGKDEFKNVFNNANEPNANTYLKEHCSKCPCGFNDMQEIANNKDNEKETFNTIIEKVNIPAELE
;
A
#
# COMPACT_ATOMS: atom_id res chain seq x y z
N PHE A 1 29.17 -4.06 -8.13
CA PHE A 1 28.25 -3.86 -6.99
C PHE A 1 28.58 -4.89 -5.92
N ASP A 2 29.54 -4.57 -5.07
CA ASP A 2 29.99 -5.45 -3.99
C ASP A 2 29.29 -5.03 -2.69
N ASP A 3 28.69 -6.00 -2.00
CA ASP A 3 27.97 -5.80 -0.74
C ASP A 3 28.93 -5.49 0.44
N GLN A 4 30.26 -5.62 0.22
CA GLN A 4 31.31 -5.29 1.19
C GLN A 4 31.80 -3.83 1.11
N THR A 5 31.47 -3.09 0.04
CA THR A 5 31.87 -1.67 -0.12
C THR A 5 30.68 -0.72 -0.02
N LYS A 6 30.93 0.50 0.46
CA LYS A 6 29.90 1.56 0.57
C LYS A 6 29.32 1.83 -0.82
N MET A 7 28.04 1.49 -1.01
CA MET A 7 27.39 1.60 -2.32
C MET A 7 27.43 3.06 -2.80
N LYS A 8 28.12 3.31 -3.92
CA LYS A 8 28.16 4.64 -4.55
C LYS A 8 26.88 4.84 -5.38
N CYS A 9 26.00 5.74 -4.94
CA CYS A 9 24.72 6.02 -5.58
C CYS A 9 24.85 6.44 -7.06
N ASP A 10 26.01 6.92 -7.49
CA ASP A 10 26.24 7.45 -8.84
C ASP A 10 26.42 6.37 -9.91
N LEU A 11 26.60 5.10 -9.51
CA LEU A 11 26.90 4.01 -10.44
C LEU A 11 25.67 3.31 -11.05
N ILE A 12 24.47 3.59 -10.54
CA ILE A 12 23.22 2.96 -11.02
C ILE A 12 22.47 3.97 -11.89
N ARG A 13 22.27 3.60 -13.16
CA ARG A 13 21.39 4.33 -14.09
C ARG A 13 19.92 4.08 -13.75
N ASP A 14 19.05 5.01 -14.11
CA ASP A 14 17.62 4.82 -13.93
C ASP A 14 17.09 3.68 -14.83
N ALA A 15 16.10 2.96 -14.34
CA ALA A 15 15.41 1.91 -15.07
C ALA A 15 14.62 2.50 -16.25
N ILE A 16 14.85 1.95 -17.44
CA ILE A 16 14.11 2.33 -18.65
C ILE A 16 12.65 1.92 -18.51
N GLY A 17 11.75 2.88 -18.75
CA GLY A 17 10.31 2.71 -18.81
C GLY A 17 9.58 2.75 -17.47
N CYS A 18 10.26 3.08 -16.37
CA CYS A 18 9.56 3.50 -15.16
C CYS A 18 8.98 4.90 -15.35
N LYS A 19 7.71 5.07 -14.96
CA LYS A 19 6.96 6.33 -15.12
C LYS A 19 6.88 7.07 -13.78
N HIS A 20 6.55 8.36 -13.86
CA HIS A 20 6.16 9.13 -12.68
C HIS A 20 4.97 8.46 -11.99
N LYS A 21 4.96 8.53 -10.64
CA LYS A 21 3.85 8.01 -9.85
C LYS A 21 2.68 8.98 -9.91
N ILE A 22 1.48 8.44 -10.00
CA ILE A 22 0.23 9.21 -9.97
C ILE A 22 -0.75 8.53 -9.00
N ASN A 23 -1.58 9.33 -8.35
CA ASN A 23 -2.73 8.84 -7.57
C ASN A 23 -2.40 7.72 -6.57
N LEU A 24 -1.25 7.78 -5.87
CA LEU A 24 -0.85 6.71 -4.95
C LEU A 24 -1.74 6.63 -3.71
N ASP A 25 -2.22 7.80 -3.26
CA ASP A 25 -3.05 7.95 -2.06
C ASP A 25 -4.56 7.95 -2.39
N GLU A 26 -4.92 7.78 -3.67
CA GLU A 26 -6.32 7.78 -4.14
C GLU A 26 -6.97 6.42 -3.92
N LEU A 27 -7.93 6.36 -3.01
CA LEU A 27 -8.61 5.12 -2.64
C LEU A 27 -9.44 4.53 -3.80
N ASP A 28 -9.86 5.34 -4.78
CA ASP A 28 -10.54 4.86 -6.00
C ASP A 28 -9.63 4.03 -6.93
N GLU A 29 -8.31 4.17 -6.82
CA GLU A 29 -7.34 3.39 -7.60
C GLU A 29 -7.05 1.98 -7.04
N TRP A 30 -7.57 1.68 -5.84
CA TRP A 30 -7.46 0.38 -5.19
C TRP A 30 -8.51 -0.59 -5.76
N ASN A 31 -8.05 -1.52 -6.59
CA ASN A 31 -8.91 -2.45 -7.31
C ASN A 31 -8.16 -3.75 -7.65
N ASP A 32 -8.85 -4.68 -8.29
CA ASP A 32 -8.36 -6.01 -8.68
C ASP A 32 -8.16 -6.15 -10.20
N VAL A 33 -8.17 -5.05 -10.97
CA VAL A 33 -8.20 -5.08 -12.45
C VAL A 33 -6.99 -5.79 -13.07
N ASP A 34 -5.85 -5.77 -12.40
CA ASP A 34 -4.61 -6.41 -12.87
C ASP A 34 -4.53 -7.90 -12.49
N MET A 35 -5.51 -8.43 -11.73
CA MET A 35 -5.54 -9.83 -11.34
C MET A 35 -6.12 -10.71 -12.45
N ARG A 36 -5.36 -11.75 -12.84
CA ARG A 36 -5.79 -12.73 -13.85
C ARG A 36 -6.36 -13.98 -13.20
N GLY A 37 -7.61 -14.31 -13.49
CA GLY A 37 -8.24 -15.56 -13.06
C GLY A 37 -9.71 -15.65 -13.41
N THR A 38 -10.34 -16.76 -13.03
CA THR A 38 -11.79 -16.94 -13.09
C THR A 38 -12.49 -15.93 -12.17
N TYR A 39 -13.75 -15.63 -12.49
CA TYR A 39 -14.61 -14.77 -11.68
C TYR A 39 -14.53 -15.14 -10.18
N ASN A 40 -14.40 -14.14 -9.31
CA ASN A 40 -14.26 -14.24 -7.85
C ASN A 40 -12.97 -14.83 -7.26
N LYS A 41 -12.00 -15.33 -8.05
CA LYS A 41 -10.77 -15.96 -7.49
C LYS A 41 -10.02 -15.05 -6.50
N TYR A 42 -9.97 -13.75 -6.81
CA TYR A 42 -9.26 -12.75 -6.00
C TYR A 42 -10.18 -11.65 -5.45
N LYS A 43 -11.50 -11.86 -5.48
CA LYS A 43 -12.45 -10.89 -4.90
C LYS A 43 -12.02 -10.56 -3.47
N GLY A 44 -11.88 -9.26 -3.21
CA GLY A 44 -11.45 -8.72 -1.92
C GLY A 44 -9.94 -8.59 -1.72
N VAL A 45 -9.12 -8.91 -2.72
CA VAL A 45 -7.72 -8.47 -2.75
C VAL A 45 -7.64 -7.20 -3.59
N LEU A 46 -7.53 -6.05 -2.92
CA LEU A 46 -7.33 -4.77 -3.59
C LEU A 46 -5.83 -4.50 -3.73
N ILE A 47 -5.37 -4.28 -4.97
CA ILE A 47 -3.96 -4.03 -5.25
C ILE A 47 -3.66 -2.56 -4.94
N PRO A 48 -2.65 -2.25 -4.12
CA PRO A 48 -2.23 -0.88 -3.91
C PRO A 48 -1.85 -0.20 -5.24
N PRO A 49 -2.28 1.05 -5.49
CA PRO A 49 -1.87 1.82 -6.67
C PRO A 49 -0.34 1.88 -6.83
N ARG A 50 0.37 1.97 -5.69
CA ARG A 50 1.82 1.87 -5.59
C ARG A 50 2.36 0.55 -6.14
N ARG A 51 1.79 -0.60 -5.75
CA ARG A 51 2.17 -1.94 -6.26
C ARG A 51 1.90 -2.07 -7.75
N ARG A 52 0.77 -1.55 -8.25
CA ARG A 52 0.43 -1.53 -9.69
C ARG A 52 1.45 -0.74 -10.50
N GLN A 53 1.99 0.33 -9.90
CA GLN A 53 2.98 1.21 -10.51
C GLN A 53 4.43 0.86 -10.13
N LEU A 54 4.67 -0.25 -9.45
CA LEU A 54 6.00 -0.65 -8.96
C LEU A 54 7.01 -0.74 -10.12
N CYS A 55 8.11 -0.03 -9.98
CA CYS A 55 9.12 0.09 -11.01
C CYS A 55 9.96 -1.19 -11.13
N PHE A 56 10.11 -1.72 -12.34
CA PHE A 56 11.15 -2.68 -12.66
C PHE A 56 11.86 -2.22 -13.92
N SER A 57 13.11 -2.65 -14.08
CA SER A 57 13.83 -2.41 -15.31
C SER A 57 13.25 -3.23 -16.48
N ARG A 58 13.95 -3.25 -17.62
CA ARG A 58 13.63 -4.11 -18.76
C ARG A 58 13.52 -5.61 -18.42
N ILE A 59 13.94 -6.05 -17.22
CA ILE A 59 13.83 -7.44 -16.78
C ILE A 59 12.40 -7.99 -16.80
N VAL A 60 11.38 -7.13 -16.64
CA VAL A 60 9.96 -7.52 -16.74
C VAL A 60 9.36 -7.39 -18.15
N ARG A 61 10.04 -6.70 -19.08
CA ARG A 61 9.48 -6.29 -20.40
C ARG A 61 9.91 -7.16 -21.59
N GLY A 62 10.50 -8.33 -21.36
CA GLY A 62 10.82 -9.27 -22.45
C GLY A 62 11.85 -10.34 -22.08
N ARG A 63 12.40 -10.99 -23.13
CA ARG A 63 13.60 -11.83 -23.04
C ARG A 63 14.81 -10.94 -22.77
N ALA A 64 14.93 -10.42 -21.56
CA ALA A 64 16.22 -9.96 -21.09
C ALA A 64 17.13 -11.19 -21.13
N ASN A 65 18.03 -11.26 -22.12
CA ASN A 65 19.06 -12.29 -22.23
C ASN A 65 20.10 -12.04 -21.12
N LEU A 66 19.67 -12.19 -19.87
CA LEU A 66 20.54 -12.08 -18.70
C LEU A 66 21.55 -13.22 -18.78
N ARG A 67 22.83 -12.87 -18.83
CA ARG A 67 23.92 -13.84 -19.01
C ARG A 67 24.49 -14.30 -17.67
N SER A 68 24.31 -13.48 -16.63
CA SER A 68 24.85 -13.71 -15.29
C SER A 68 23.94 -13.25 -14.14
N LEU A 69 24.18 -13.78 -12.93
CA LEU A 69 23.60 -13.30 -11.66
C LEU A 69 23.94 -11.83 -11.39
N ASN A 70 25.12 -11.37 -11.82
CA ASN A 70 25.52 -9.97 -11.70
C ASN A 70 24.63 -9.05 -12.56
N GLU A 71 24.36 -9.44 -13.81
CA GLU A 71 23.43 -8.68 -14.68
C GLU A 71 22.01 -8.68 -14.10
N PHE A 72 21.55 -9.80 -13.55
CA PHE A 72 20.26 -9.87 -12.86
C PHE A 72 20.21 -8.87 -11.68
N LYS A 73 21.24 -8.88 -10.81
CA LYS A 73 21.36 -7.96 -9.67
C LYS A 73 21.30 -6.51 -10.15
N GLU A 74 22.07 -6.15 -11.16
CA GLU A 74 22.08 -4.78 -11.70
C GLU A 74 20.70 -4.32 -12.18
N GLU A 75 19.95 -5.19 -12.86
CA GLU A 75 18.60 -4.86 -13.34
C GLU A 75 17.61 -4.66 -12.18
N ILE A 76 17.70 -5.47 -11.12
CA ILE A 76 16.92 -5.25 -9.89
C ILE A 76 17.29 -3.92 -9.21
N LEU A 77 18.59 -3.62 -9.09
CA LEU A 77 19.06 -2.37 -8.46
C LEU A 77 18.63 -1.12 -9.25
N LYS A 78 18.63 -1.17 -10.59
CA LYS A 78 18.10 -0.08 -11.43
C LYS A 78 16.62 0.15 -11.15
N GLY A 79 15.83 -0.93 -11.06
CA GLY A 79 14.41 -0.86 -10.70
C GLY A 79 14.20 -0.21 -9.33
N ALA A 80 14.87 -0.76 -8.31
CA ALA A 80 14.76 -0.29 -6.93
C ALA A 80 15.16 1.19 -6.76
N GLN A 81 16.25 1.61 -7.43
CA GLN A 81 16.63 3.02 -7.44
C GLN A 81 15.54 3.90 -8.07
N SER A 82 15.05 3.52 -9.24
CA SER A 82 14.00 4.32 -9.89
C SER A 82 12.71 4.34 -9.08
N GLU A 83 12.35 3.24 -8.39
CA GLU A 83 11.24 3.22 -7.45
C GLU A 83 11.43 4.27 -6.34
N GLY A 84 12.58 4.26 -5.66
CA GLY A 84 12.90 5.25 -4.62
C GLY A 84 12.89 6.68 -5.14
N LYS A 85 13.39 6.92 -6.36
CA LYS A 85 13.37 8.24 -7.00
C LYS A 85 11.96 8.74 -7.28
N PHE A 86 11.11 7.90 -7.87
CA PHE A 86 9.76 8.31 -8.25
C PHE A 86 8.81 8.42 -7.05
N LEU A 87 8.94 7.55 -6.03
CA LEU A 87 8.26 7.73 -4.75
C LEU A 87 8.74 9.01 -4.04
N GLY A 88 10.05 9.26 -4.04
CA GLY A 88 10.63 10.48 -3.48
C GLY A 88 10.18 11.75 -4.21
N ASN A 89 9.96 11.71 -5.52
CA ASN A 89 9.39 12.84 -6.28
C ASN A 89 7.94 13.08 -5.86
N TYR A 90 7.11 12.03 -5.89
CA TYR A 90 5.68 12.11 -5.58
C TYR A 90 5.45 12.69 -4.19
N TYR A 91 6.03 12.10 -3.15
CA TYR A 91 5.78 12.55 -1.78
C TYR A 91 6.51 13.84 -1.39
N LYS A 92 7.52 14.28 -2.16
CA LYS A 92 8.13 15.60 -1.98
C LYS A 92 7.17 16.72 -2.36
N GLU A 93 6.40 16.55 -3.44
CA GLU A 93 5.35 17.50 -3.82
C GLU A 93 4.27 17.61 -2.73
N HIS A 94 4.02 16.51 -2.02
CA HIS A 94 3.07 16.43 -0.90
C HIS A 94 3.69 16.82 0.46
N LYS A 95 5.00 17.14 0.51
CA LYS A 95 5.77 17.44 1.73
C LYS A 95 5.68 16.37 2.83
N ASP A 96 5.49 15.10 2.46
CA ASP A 96 5.24 14.00 3.38
C ASP A 96 6.37 12.95 3.33
N LYS A 97 7.44 13.20 4.10
CA LYS A 97 8.60 12.30 4.15
C LYS A 97 8.28 10.95 4.79
N GLU A 98 7.33 10.92 5.71
CA GLU A 98 6.96 9.69 6.41
C GLU A 98 6.20 8.73 5.48
N LYS A 99 5.23 9.24 4.71
CA LYS A 99 4.60 8.44 3.65
C LYS A 99 5.59 7.97 2.60
N ALA A 100 6.57 8.80 2.23
CA ALA A 100 7.62 8.38 1.31
C ALA A 100 8.38 7.15 1.82
N LEU A 101 8.76 7.15 3.10
CA LEU A 101 9.42 6.01 3.73
C LEU A 101 8.52 4.77 3.74
N GLU A 102 7.26 4.91 4.15
CA GLU A 102 6.34 3.76 4.20
C GLU A 102 6.07 3.17 2.82
N ALA A 103 5.88 4.01 1.80
CA ALA A 103 5.74 3.55 0.42
C ALA A 103 7.01 2.84 -0.08
N MET A 104 8.20 3.32 0.30
CA MET A 104 9.45 2.65 -0.02
C MET A 104 9.58 1.30 0.68
N LYS A 105 9.23 1.20 1.98
CA LYS A 105 9.19 -0.07 2.73
C LYS A 105 8.23 -1.08 2.08
N ASN A 106 7.00 -0.66 1.79
CA ASN A 106 6.00 -1.51 1.15
C ASN A 106 6.48 -2.00 -0.23
N SER A 107 7.13 -1.13 -1.01
CA SER A 107 7.72 -1.50 -2.30
C SER A 107 8.90 -2.46 -2.15
N PHE A 108 9.75 -2.26 -1.15
CA PHE A 108 10.85 -3.17 -0.83
C PHE A 108 10.34 -4.59 -0.53
N TYR A 109 9.28 -4.71 0.27
CA TYR A 109 8.65 -6.01 0.52
C TYR A 109 7.99 -6.58 -0.73
N ASP A 110 7.39 -5.77 -1.61
CA ASP A 110 6.86 -6.29 -2.87
C ASP A 110 7.98 -6.81 -3.80
N TYR A 111 9.17 -6.19 -3.82
CA TYR A 111 10.33 -6.77 -4.51
C TYR A 111 10.67 -8.16 -3.98
N GLU A 112 10.68 -8.35 -2.66
CA GLU A 112 10.93 -9.66 -2.06
C GLU A 112 9.97 -10.72 -2.59
N TYR A 113 8.67 -10.44 -2.52
CA TYR A 113 7.63 -11.36 -2.96
C TYR A 113 7.71 -11.65 -4.47
N ILE A 114 8.03 -10.65 -5.29
CA ILE A 114 8.21 -10.84 -6.74
C ILE A 114 9.45 -11.68 -7.05
N ILE A 115 10.58 -11.41 -6.39
CA ILE A 115 11.85 -12.13 -6.60
C ILE A 115 11.72 -13.58 -6.14
N LYS A 116 11.11 -13.81 -4.97
CA LYS A 116 10.80 -15.15 -4.45
C LYS A 116 9.68 -15.87 -5.21
N GLY A 117 8.92 -15.13 -6.03
CA GLY A 117 7.80 -15.61 -6.82
C GLY A 117 6.58 -16.02 -6.00
N SER A 118 6.40 -15.41 -4.83
CA SER A 118 5.25 -15.56 -3.93
C SER A 118 4.30 -14.35 -3.95
N ASP A 119 4.54 -13.38 -4.83
CA ASP A 119 3.69 -12.21 -5.02
C ASP A 119 2.26 -12.59 -5.44
N ILE A 120 1.27 -12.00 -4.77
CA ILE A 120 -0.15 -12.26 -5.00
C ILE A 120 -0.58 -11.83 -6.40
N LEU A 121 0.06 -10.78 -6.96
CA LEU A 121 -0.20 -10.34 -8.33
C LEU A 121 0.53 -11.26 -9.32
N GLU A 122 -0.16 -12.33 -9.66
CA GLU A 122 0.28 -13.42 -10.54
C GLU A 122 0.37 -13.06 -12.04
N ASN A 123 0.79 -11.84 -12.39
CA ASN A 123 0.96 -11.49 -13.79
C ASN A 123 2.18 -12.22 -14.40
N ILE A 124 2.12 -12.51 -15.71
CA ILE A 124 3.15 -13.30 -16.39
C ILE A 124 4.53 -12.63 -16.30
N GLN A 125 4.58 -11.29 -16.29
CA GLN A 125 5.83 -10.53 -16.29
C GLN A 125 6.60 -10.68 -14.96
N PHE A 126 5.91 -10.63 -13.82
CA PHE A 126 6.53 -10.79 -12.50
C PHE A 126 6.81 -12.26 -12.16
N LYS A 127 5.94 -13.20 -12.57
CA LYS A 127 6.22 -14.64 -12.43
C LYS A 127 7.52 -15.06 -13.12
N ASP A 128 7.87 -14.37 -14.21
CA ASP A 128 9.09 -14.66 -14.96
C ASP A 128 10.37 -14.30 -14.19
N ILE A 129 10.30 -13.42 -13.19
CA ILE A 129 11.49 -12.98 -12.42
C ILE A 129 12.09 -14.13 -11.64
N LYS A 130 11.28 -14.87 -10.86
CA LYS A 130 11.76 -16.06 -10.13
C LYS A 130 12.36 -17.08 -11.09
N ARG A 131 11.65 -17.38 -12.19
CA ARG A 131 12.11 -18.33 -13.21
C ARG A 131 13.45 -17.93 -13.84
N LYS A 132 13.64 -16.65 -14.12
CA LYS A 132 14.91 -16.10 -14.64
C LYS A 132 16.04 -16.28 -13.62
N LEU A 133 15.76 -16.01 -12.35
CA LEU A 133 16.73 -16.17 -11.28
C LEU A 133 17.11 -17.64 -11.05
N ASP A 134 16.12 -18.54 -10.97
CA ASP A 134 16.34 -19.99 -10.82
C ASP A 134 17.30 -20.52 -11.91
N LYS A 135 17.07 -20.16 -13.18
CA LYS A 135 17.94 -20.57 -14.30
C LYS A 135 19.38 -20.07 -14.18
N LEU A 136 19.58 -18.86 -13.67
CA LEU A 136 20.92 -18.30 -13.47
C LEU A 136 21.62 -18.96 -12.27
N LEU A 137 20.89 -19.22 -11.19
CA LEU A 137 21.39 -19.95 -10.02
C LEU A 137 21.81 -21.37 -10.39
N GLU A 138 21.01 -22.07 -11.19
CA GLU A 138 21.35 -23.39 -11.73
C GLU A 138 22.63 -23.34 -12.55
N LYS A 139 22.71 -22.39 -13.50
CA LYS A 139 23.86 -22.24 -14.40
C LYS A 139 25.17 -21.89 -13.67
N GLU A 140 25.14 -20.99 -12.69
CA GLU A 140 26.36 -20.42 -12.08
C GLU A 140 26.74 -21.03 -10.74
N THR A 141 25.78 -21.62 -10.02
CA THR A 141 26.00 -22.18 -8.68
C THR A 141 25.69 -23.67 -8.60
N ASN A 142 25.25 -24.30 -9.70
CA ASN A 142 24.78 -25.69 -9.69
C ASN A 142 23.72 -25.93 -8.60
N ASN A 143 22.82 -24.95 -8.42
CA ASN A 143 21.76 -24.92 -7.40
C ASN A 143 22.22 -25.02 -5.93
N THR A 144 23.51 -24.80 -5.62
CA THR A 144 23.94 -24.72 -4.21
C THR A 144 23.36 -23.51 -3.49
N LYS A 145 22.94 -22.47 -4.23
CA LYS A 145 22.22 -21.30 -3.72
C LYS A 145 20.80 -21.29 -4.26
N LYS A 146 19.83 -20.99 -3.40
CA LYS A 146 18.42 -20.83 -3.73
C LYS A 146 18.05 -19.34 -3.86
N VAL A 147 16.83 -19.09 -4.36
CA VAL A 147 16.28 -17.74 -4.48
C VAL A 147 16.25 -17.00 -3.13
N ASP A 148 15.94 -17.71 -2.05
CA ASP A 148 15.96 -17.14 -0.70
C ASP A 148 17.37 -16.70 -0.29
N ASP A 149 18.39 -17.53 -0.54
CA ASP A 149 19.79 -17.20 -0.26
C ASP A 149 20.23 -15.97 -1.08
N TRP A 150 19.79 -15.89 -2.33
CA TRP A 150 20.06 -14.75 -3.19
C TRP A 150 19.41 -13.48 -2.64
N TRP A 151 18.14 -13.53 -2.21
CA TRP A 151 17.47 -12.39 -1.58
C TRP A 151 18.22 -11.95 -0.32
N GLU A 152 18.52 -12.87 0.59
CA GLU A 152 19.20 -12.58 1.86
C GLU A 152 20.57 -11.92 1.63
N THR A 153 21.31 -12.38 0.63
CA THR A 153 22.60 -11.78 0.23
C THR A 153 22.43 -10.35 -0.30
N ASN A 154 21.38 -10.07 -1.08
CA ASN A 154 21.28 -8.85 -1.88
C ASN A 154 20.30 -7.79 -1.33
N LYS A 155 19.43 -8.12 -0.37
CA LYS A 155 18.36 -7.24 0.12
C LYS A 155 18.88 -5.90 0.65
N LYS A 156 20.07 -5.89 1.27
CA LYS A 156 20.74 -4.67 1.72
C LYS A 156 21.06 -3.71 0.56
N SER A 157 21.59 -4.24 -0.54
CA SER A 157 21.90 -3.45 -1.73
C SER A 157 20.64 -2.95 -2.43
N ILE A 158 19.57 -3.74 -2.45
CA ILE A 158 18.26 -3.32 -2.98
C ILE A 158 17.73 -2.13 -2.17
N TRP A 159 17.71 -2.22 -0.83
CA TRP A 159 17.27 -1.12 0.01
C TRP A 159 18.13 0.14 -0.17
N ASN A 160 19.46 -0.01 -0.19
CA ASN A 160 20.38 1.09 -0.45
C ASN A 160 20.13 1.74 -1.81
N ALA A 161 19.78 0.97 -2.85
CA ALA A 161 19.40 1.52 -4.16
C ALA A 161 18.15 2.39 -4.07
N MET A 162 17.13 1.95 -3.34
CA MET A 162 15.94 2.77 -3.09
C MET A 162 16.29 4.09 -2.39
N LEU A 163 17.13 4.05 -1.34
CA LEU A 163 17.61 5.26 -0.66
C LEU A 163 18.42 6.18 -1.58
N CYS A 164 19.28 5.63 -2.43
CA CYS A 164 19.99 6.40 -3.46
C CYS A 164 19.03 7.08 -4.43
N GLY A 165 17.98 6.37 -4.86
CA GLY A 165 16.90 6.91 -5.68
C GLY A 165 16.19 8.08 -5.01
N TYR A 166 15.80 7.90 -3.75
CA TYR A 166 15.16 8.94 -2.96
C TYR A 166 16.05 10.19 -2.81
N LYS A 167 17.37 10.04 -2.60
CA LYS A 167 18.32 11.16 -2.65
C LYS A 167 18.31 11.89 -4.00
N LYS A 168 18.25 11.14 -5.11
CA LYS A 168 18.19 11.69 -6.48
C LYS A 168 16.88 12.42 -6.79
N SER A 169 15.82 12.26 -6.01
CA SER A 169 14.58 13.05 -6.12
C SER A 169 14.72 14.48 -5.56
N GLY A 170 15.92 14.84 -5.09
CA GLY A 170 16.24 16.11 -4.45
C GLY A 170 16.07 16.08 -2.93
N ASN A 171 15.68 14.94 -2.34
CA ASN A 171 15.68 14.74 -0.89
C ASN A 171 17.11 14.40 -0.39
N LYS A 172 17.99 15.40 -0.38
CA LYS A 172 19.44 15.20 -0.13
C LYS A 172 19.77 14.64 1.26
N ILE A 173 18.95 14.97 2.26
CA ILE A 173 19.13 14.53 3.65
C ILE A 173 18.23 13.30 3.87
N ILE A 174 18.86 12.17 4.18
CA ILE A 174 18.18 10.96 4.64
C ILE A 174 18.46 10.84 6.13
N ASP A 175 17.40 10.65 6.91
CA ASP A 175 17.51 10.35 8.32
C ASP A 175 18.28 9.03 8.51
N PRO A 176 19.31 8.98 9.37
CA PRO A 176 20.08 7.76 9.63
C PRO A 176 19.22 6.53 9.98
N SER A 177 18.05 6.72 10.59
CA SER A 177 17.11 5.64 10.90
C SER A 177 16.63 4.88 9.65
N TRP A 178 16.61 5.52 8.48
CA TRP A 178 16.21 4.89 7.21
C TRP A 178 17.28 3.95 6.67
N CYS A 179 18.53 4.03 7.15
CA CYS A 179 19.61 3.14 6.75
C CYS A 179 19.46 1.72 7.32
N THR A 180 18.62 1.55 8.33
CA THR A 180 18.23 0.24 8.81
C THR A 180 17.35 -0.42 7.75
N ILE A 181 17.75 -1.60 7.29
CA ILE A 181 16.96 -2.38 6.33
C ILE A 181 15.59 -2.62 6.98
N PRO A 182 14.47 -2.37 6.27
CA PRO A 182 13.16 -2.75 6.76
C PRO A 182 13.23 -4.23 7.15
N THR A 183 12.92 -4.52 8.41
CA THR A 183 13.01 -5.88 8.95
C THR A 183 12.26 -6.82 8.03
N THR A 184 12.68 -8.08 7.91
CA THR A 184 11.86 -9.11 7.27
C THR A 184 10.64 -9.39 8.15
N GLU A 185 9.70 -8.46 8.14
CA GLU A 185 8.43 -8.60 8.82
C GLU A 185 7.74 -9.80 8.19
N LYS A 186 7.49 -10.84 8.98
CA LYS A 186 6.85 -12.08 8.51
C LYS A 186 5.38 -11.87 8.12
N THR A 187 4.86 -10.65 8.23
CA THR A 187 3.51 -10.27 7.85
C THR A 187 3.27 -10.60 6.38
N PRO A 188 2.30 -11.46 6.04
CA PRO A 188 1.94 -11.80 4.66
C PRO A 188 1.60 -10.57 3.83
N GLN A 189 1.87 -10.63 2.52
CA GLN A 189 1.68 -9.49 1.60
C GLN A 189 0.27 -8.90 1.63
N PHE A 190 -0.75 -9.77 1.69
CA PHE A 190 -2.14 -9.33 1.78
C PHE A 190 -2.39 -8.43 2.99
N LEU A 191 -1.84 -8.78 4.15
CA LEU A 191 -2.02 -8.00 5.36
C LEU A 191 -1.25 -6.67 5.30
N ARG A 192 -0.08 -6.63 4.65
CA ARG A 192 0.62 -5.37 4.40
C ARG A 192 -0.19 -4.44 3.51
N TRP A 193 -0.80 -4.96 2.45
CA TRP A 193 -1.69 -4.17 1.59
C TRP A 193 -2.94 -3.67 2.34
N ILE A 194 -3.50 -4.47 3.26
CA ILE A 194 -4.61 -4.01 4.11
C ILE A 194 -4.16 -2.89 5.07
N LYS A 195 -2.97 -2.99 5.69
CA LYS A 195 -2.42 -1.90 6.52
C LYS A 195 -2.22 -0.62 5.70
N GLU A 196 -1.69 -0.75 4.48
CA GLU A 196 -1.48 0.37 3.55
C GLU A 196 -2.82 1.01 3.13
N TRP A 197 -3.85 0.20 2.84
CA TRP A 197 -5.21 0.69 2.57
C TRP A 197 -5.82 1.37 3.80
N GLY A 198 -5.76 0.72 4.95
CA GLY A 198 -6.35 1.20 6.21
C GLY A 198 -5.76 2.54 6.65
N THR A 199 -4.45 2.72 6.48
CA THR A 199 -3.77 3.98 6.76
C THR A 199 -4.33 5.11 5.88
N ASN A 200 -4.50 4.86 4.58
CA ASN A 200 -5.06 5.86 3.66
C ASN A 200 -6.53 6.17 3.95
N VAL A 201 -7.32 5.14 4.29
CA VAL A 201 -8.72 5.32 4.71
C VAL A 201 -8.81 6.20 5.94
N CYS A 202 -8.05 5.94 6.99
CA CYS A 202 -8.12 6.75 8.21
C CYS A 202 -7.70 8.21 7.97
N ILE A 203 -6.65 8.43 7.16
CA ILE A 203 -6.23 9.79 6.78
C ILE A 203 -7.36 10.52 6.03
N GLN A 204 -7.99 9.88 5.04
CA GLN A 204 -9.09 10.50 4.30
C GLN A 204 -10.34 10.69 5.19
N LYS A 205 -10.67 9.71 6.03
CA LYS A 205 -11.80 9.76 6.95
C LYS A 205 -11.71 10.96 7.88
N GLU A 206 -10.55 11.17 8.51
CA GLU A 206 -10.33 12.31 9.41
C GLU A 206 -10.42 13.66 8.68
N LYS A 207 -9.98 13.72 7.41
CA LYS A 207 -10.19 14.91 6.58
C LYS A 207 -11.68 15.20 6.36
N TYR A 208 -12.49 14.20 6.03
CA TYR A 208 -13.94 14.37 5.88
C TYR A 208 -14.61 14.77 7.20
N LYS A 209 -14.27 14.10 8.31
CA LYS A 209 -14.78 14.43 9.65
C LYS A 209 -14.46 15.88 10.02
N LYS A 210 -13.23 16.34 9.75
CA LYS A 210 -12.82 17.73 10.00
C LYS A 210 -13.61 18.74 9.16
N ASN A 211 -13.82 18.46 7.87
CA ASN A 211 -14.61 19.32 6.99
C ASN A 211 -16.05 19.44 7.46
N VAL A 212 -16.70 18.30 7.77
CA VAL A 212 -18.08 18.29 8.28
C VAL A 212 -18.17 19.07 9.59
N LYS A 213 -17.25 18.86 10.55
CA LYS A 213 -17.22 19.65 11.79
C LYS A 213 -17.13 21.15 11.52
N SER A 214 -16.23 21.55 10.64
CA SER A 214 -16.01 22.96 10.31
C SER A 214 -17.26 23.60 9.70
N GLU A 215 -17.83 22.99 8.66
CA GLU A 215 -18.95 23.58 7.91
C GLU A 215 -20.31 23.42 8.62
N CYS A 216 -20.43 22.49 9.56
CA CYS A 216 -21.67 22.22 10.30
C CYS A 216 -21.70 22.80 11.72
N SER A 217 -20.65 23.49 12.19
CA SER A 217 -20.53 23.98 13.58
C SER A 217 -21.68 24.89 14.03
N ASN A 218 -22.27 25.65 13.10
CA ASN A 218 -23.33 26.62 13.39
C ASN A 218 -24.74 26.10 13.04
N VAL A 219 -24.86 24.88 12.51
CA VAL A 219 -26.14 24.29 12.12
C VAL A 219 -26.71 23.56 13.33
N PRO A 220 -27.83 24.03 13.93
CA PRO A 220 -28.41 23.35 15.08
C PRO A 220 -28.85 21.93 14.72
N ASN A 221 -28.65 20.97 15.62
CA ASN A 221 -29.21 19.63 15.48
C ASN A 221 -30.71 19.75 15.17
N ASN A 222 -31.15 19.12 14.09
CA ASN A 222 -32.52 19.14 13.55
C ASN A 222 -33.01 20.36 12.75
N ASN A 223 -32.18 21.38 12.49
CA ASN A 223 -32.58 22.58 11.73
C ASN A 223 -31.75 22.79 10.44
N LEU A 224 -32.05 22.02 9.39
CA LEU A 224 -31.58 22.33 8.03
C LEU A 224 -32.21 23.61 7.41
N GLY A 225 -33.17 24.26 8.10
CA GLY A 225 -33.99 25.34 7.52
C GLY A 225 -33.70 26.76 8.01
N SER A 226 -32.87 26.99 9.04
CA SER A 226 -32.79 28.31 9.69
C SER A 226 -31.73 29.28 9.13
N GLN A 227 -30.76 28.80 8.35
CA GLN A 227 -29.80 29.62 7.61
C GLN A 227 -29.44 28.95 6.28
N GLU A 228 -30.01 29.45 5.18
CA GLU A 228 -30.03 28.76 3.87
C GLU A 228 -28.62 28.50 3.31
N SER A 229 -27.68 29.43 3.48
CA SER A 229 -26.31 29.31 2.96
C SER A 229 -25.40 28.40 3.80
N GLU A 230 -25.45 28.50 5.14
CA GLU A 230 -24.68 27.64 6.06
C GLU A 230 -25.20 26.19 6.03
N SER A 231 -26.52 26.02 6.00
CA SER A 231 -27.17 24.72 5.80
C SER A 231 -26.75 24.06 4.48
N THR A 232 -26.62 24.84 3.40
CA THR A 232 -26.20 24.33 2.09
C THR A 232 -24.76 23.80 2.10
N LYS A 233 -23.81 24.51 2.73
CA LYS A 233 -22.41 24.07 2.83
C LYS A 233 -22.27 22.81 3.69
N CYS A 234 -22.91 22.79 4.86
CA CYS A 234 -22.93 21.63 5.73
C CYS A 234 -23.53 20.40 5.02
N THR A 235 -24.68 20.56 4.36
CA THR A 235 -25.34 19.48 3.59
C THR A 235 -24.42 18.95 2.48
N SER A 236 -23.68 19.83 1.81
CA SER A 236 -22.72 19.45 0.77
C SER A 236 -21.58 18.59 1.33
N GLU A 237 -20.95 18.97 2.44
CA GLU A 237 -19.88 18.17 3.05
C GLU A 237 -20.39 16.83 3.59
N ILE A 238 -21.60 16.80 4.15
CA ILE A 238 -22.26 15.56 4.58
C ILE A 238 -22.46 14.61 3.40
N ARG A 239 -23.00 15.09 2.27
CA ARG A 239 -23.17 14.29 1.06
C ARG A 239 -21.84 13.73 0.54
N LYS A 240 -20.79 14.55 0.52
CA LYS A 240 -19.45 14.10 0.12
C LYS A 240 -18.92 12.99 1.04
N TYR A 241 -19.09 13.14 2.36
CA TYR A 241 -18.65 12.13 3.32
C TYR A 241 -19.46 10.83 3.19
N GLN A 242 -20.77 10.94 2.95
CA GLN A 242 -21.64 9.79 2.71
C GLN A 242 -21.26 9.03 1.42
N GLU A 243 -21.03 9.75 0.32
CA GLU A 243 -20.60 9.14 -0.94
C GLU A 243 -19.24 8.45 -0.82
N TRP A 244 -18.29 9.10 -0.13
CA TRP A 244 -16.99 8.52 0.18
C TRP A 244 -17.12 7.24 1.01
N SER A 245 -17.94 7.27 2.07
CA SER A 245 -18.19 6.14 2.98
C SER A 245 -18.85 4.98 2.24
N ARG A 246 -19.78 5.26 1.32
CA ARG A 246 -20.39 4.25 0.45
C ARG A 246 -19.36 3.55 -0.44
N LYS A 247 -18.47 4.31 -1.08
CA LYS A 247 -17.42 3.69 -1.91
C LYS A 247 -16.44 2.86 -1.06
N ARG A 248 -16.06 3.34 0.13
CA ARG A 248 -15.12 2.64 1.01
C ARG A 248 -15.72 1.43 1.69
N SER A 249 -16.99 1.45 2.06
CA SER A 249 -17.68 0.30 2.65
C SER A 249 -17.72 -0.89 1.69
N ILE A 250 -17.93 -0.67 0.39
CA ILE A 250 -17.86 -1.73 -0.63
C ILE A 250 -16.46 -2.38 -0.67
N GLN A 251 -15.40 -1.55 -0.66
CA GLN A 251 -14.02 -2.05 -0.59
C GLN A 251 -13.76 -2.82 0.71
N TRP A 252 -14.22 -2.28 1.85
CA TRP A 252 -14.04 -2.87 3.17
C TRP A 252 -14.73 -4.22 3.31
N GLU A 253 -15.96 -4.34 2.81
CA GLU A 253 -16.72 -5.59 2.81
C GLU A 253 -15.96 -6.67 2.02
N ALA A 254 -15.48 -6.33 0.83
CA ALA A 254 -14.69 -7.25 0.02
C ALA A 254 -13.39 -7.68 0.72
N ILE A 255 -12.64 -6.74 1.30
CA ILE A 255 -11.43 -7.02 2.08
C ILE A 255 -11.74 -7.93 3.27
N SER A 256 -12.78 -7.61 4.04
CA SER A 256 -13.19 -8.35 5.24
C SER A 256 -13.55 -9.79 4.92
N GLU A 257 -14.32 -10.02 3.85
CA GLU A 257 -14.65 -11.36 3.37
C GLU A 257 -13.40 -12.13 2.92
N ARG A 258 -12.46 -11.46 2.25
CA ARG A 258 -11.20 -12.09 1.85
C ARG A 258 -10.31 -12.43 3.04
N TYR A 259 -10.26 -11.55 4.03
CA TYR A 259 -9.52 -11.76 5.27
C TYR A 259 -10.03 -13.01 6.00
N LYS A 260 -11.35 -13.18 6.15
CA LYS A 260 -11.94 -14.39 6.74
C LYS A 260 -11.49 -15.67 6.02
N LYS A 261 -11.43 -15.64 4.68
CA LYS A 261 -10.97 -16.77 3.86
C LYS A 261 -9.48 -17.06 4.04
N TYR A 262 -8.65 -16.02 4.17
CA TYR A 262 -7.20 -16.19 4.36
C TYR A 262 -6.85 -16.65 5.77
N LYS A 263 -7.64 -16.28 6.78
CA LYS A 263 -7.47 -16.74 8.16
C LYS A 263 -7.39 -18.27 8.28
N GLY A 264 -8.12 -19.00 7.44
CA GLY A 264 -8.09 -20.47 7.42
C GLY A 264 -6.90 -21.11 6.67
N LYS A 265 -6.02 -20.32 6.04
CA LYS A 265 -4.91 -20.84 5.23
C LYS A 265 -3.62 -21.02 6.03
N ASP A 266 -2.81 -22.01 5.65
CA ASP A 266 -1.55 -22.35 6.32
C ASP A 266 -0.56 -21.18 6.41
N GLU A 267 -0.42 -20.40 5.33
CA GLU A 267 0.44 -19.20 5.26
C GLU A 267 0.11 -18.17 6.37
N PHE A 268 -1.14 -18.18 6.84
CA PHE A 268 -1.64 -17.22 7.81
C PHE A 268 -1.83 -17.81 9.21
N LYS A 269 -1.71 -19.15 9.38
CA LYS A 269 -1.84 -19.80 10.69
C LYS A 269 -0.91 -19.17 11.72
N ASN A 270 0.37 -19.00 11.36
CA ASN A 270 1.37 -18.42 12.27
C ASN A 270 1.14 -16.95 12.62
N VAL A 271 0.42 -16.22 11.77
CA VAL A 271 0.10 -14.80 11.97
C VAL A 271 -1.13 -14.67 12.87
N PHE A 272 -2.08 -15.58 12.73
CA PHE A 272 -3.31 -15.63 13.50
C PHE A 272 -3.27 -16.67 14.63
N ASN A 273 -2.07 -17.08 15.07
CA ASN A 273 -1.84 -18.21 15.98
C ASN A 273 -2.47 -18.03 17.38
N ASN A 274 -3.02 -16.85 17.67
CA ASN A 274 -3.98 -16.68 18.75
C ASN A 274 -5.36 -16.61 18.11
N ALA A 275 -6.19 -17.62 18.32
CA ALA A 275 -7.58 -17.74 17.86
C ALA A 275 -8.52 -16.57 18.28
N ASN A 276 -7.99 -15.48 18.83
CA ASN A 276 -8.65 -14.29 19.35
C ASN A 276 -8.68 -13.09 18.39
N GLU A 277 -8.19 -13.21 17.16
CA GLU A 277 -8.28 -12.13 16.14
C GLU A 277 -9.52 -12.36 15.24
N PRO A 278 -10.73 -11.88 15.59
CA PRO A 278 -11.97 -12.34 14.97
C PRO A 278 -12.16 -11.85 13.54
N ASN A 279 -11.67 -10.65 13.20
CA ASN A 279 -11.97 -9.99 11.94
C ASN A 279 -10.90 -8.95 11.55
N ALA A 280 -10.99 -8.45 10.31
CA ALA A 280 -10.04 -7.50 9.75
C ALA A 280 -9.98 -6.15 10.52
N ASN A 281 -11.07 -5.72 11.15
CA ASN A 281 -11.12 -4.48 11.93
C ASN A 281 -10.24 -4.60 13.19
N THR A 282 -10.39 -5.71 13.94
CA THR A 282 -9.53 -5.99 15.11
C THR A 282 -8.06 -6.05 14.69
N TYR A 283 -7.76 -6.71 13.58
CA TYR A 283 -6.39 -6.82 13.09
C TYR A 283 -5.75 -5.47 12.76
N LEU A 284 -6.50 -4.57 12.13
CA LEU A 284 -6.00 -3.23 11.86
C LEU A 284 -5.79 -2.43 13.15
N LYS A 285 -6.71 -2.54 14.12
CA LYS A 285 -6.56 -1.86 15.43
C LYS A 285 -5.34 -2.34 16.20
N GLU A 286 -5.08 -3.64 16.22
CA GLU A 286 -3.97 -4.23 17.00
C GLU A 286 -2.61 -4.09 16.29
N HIS A 287 -2.59 -4.21 14.95
CA HIS A 287 -1.33 -4.36 14.19
C HIS A 287 -1.01 -3.19 13.25
N CYS A 288 -1.87 -2.16 13.17
CA CYS A 288 -1.63 -0.95 12.40
C CYS A 288 -1.79 0.30 13.27
N SER A 289 -0.70 0.74 13.90
CA SER A 289 -0.67 2.00 14.67
C SER A 289 -1.04 3.25 13.86
N LYS A 290 -0.93 3.19 12.53
CA LYS A 290 -1.31 4.25 11.59
C LYS A 290 -2.76 4.15 11.10
N CYS A 291 -3.52 3.17 11.61
CA CYS A 291 -4.92 2.93 11.29
C CYS A 291 -5.80 3.15 12.54
N PRO A 292 -5.82 4.35 13.15
CA PRO A 292 -6.49 4.56 14.43
C PRO A 292 -8.02 4.51 14.34
N CYS A 293 -8.59 4.57 13.13
CA CYS A 293 -10.03 4.70 12.92
C CYS A 293 -10.75 3.34 12.81
N GLY A 294 -12.06 3.36 13.07
CA GLY A 294 -12.96 2.25 12.80
C GLY A 294 -13.34 2.18 11.32
N PHE A 295 -13.61 0.96 10.84
CA PHE A 295 -13.97 0.72 9.44
C PHE A 295 -15.44 0.32 9.24
N ASN A 296 -16.11 -0.17 10.28
CA ASN A 296 -17.46 -0.73 10.18
C ASN A 296 -18.56 0.35 10.11
N ASP A 297 -18.32 1.51 10.70
CA ASP A 297 -19.25 2.65 10.70
C ASP A 297 -19.46 3.25 9.30
N MET A 298 -18.54 3.02 8.36
CA MET A 298 -18.70 3.42 6.96
C MET A 298 -19.95 2.80 6.32
N GLN A 299 -20.36 1.61 6.75
CA GLN A 299 -21.58 0.96 6.27
C GLN A 299 -22.85 1.61 6.85
N GLU A 300 -22.82 1.99 8.13
CA GLU A 300 -23.92 2.71 8.78
C GLU A 300 -24.15 4.07 8.10
N ILE A 301 -23.07 4.81 7.85
CA ILE A 301 -23.11 6.09 7.13
C ILE A 301 -23.65 5.91 5.69
N ALA A 302 -23.33 4.79 5.03
CA ALA A 302 -23.74 4.55 3.64
C ALA A 302 -25.20 4.13 3.46
N ASN A 303 -25.84 3.51 4.46
CA ASN A 303 -27.15 2.88 4.34
C ASN A 303 -28.35 3.82 4.56
N ASN A 304 -28.16 4.98 5.21
CA ASN A 304 -29.26 5.91 5.51
C ASN A 304 -29.65 6.73 4.27
N LYS A 305 -30.45 6.14 3.37
CA LYS A 305 -30.97 6.80 2.16
C LYS A 305 -32.39 7.34 2.29
N ASP A 306 -33.18 6.82 3.24
CA ASP A 306 -34.63 7.06 3.25
C ASP A 306 -35.04 8.25 4.13
N ASN A 307 -34.12 8.85 4.88
CA ASN A 307 -34.38 10.01 5.74
C ASN A 307 -33.14 10.93 5.87
N GLU A 308 -33.06 11.98 5.03
CA GLU A 308 -31.93 12.93 5.02
C GLU A 308 -31.64 13.53 6.40
N LYS A 309 -32.65 13.72 7.25
CA LYS A 309 -32.51 14.28 8.60
C LYS A 309 -31.86 13.29 9.58
N GLU A 310 -32.19 12.01 9.47
CA GLU A 310 -31.58 10.95 10.27
C GLU A 310 -30.14 10.67 9.84
N THR A 311 -29.87 10.70 8.54
CA THR A 311 -28.52 10.64 7.97
C THR A 311 -27.66 11.79 8.47
N PHE A 312 -28.21 13.02 8.47
CA PHE A 312 -27.56 14.19 9.01
C PHE A 312 -27.17 13.99 10.48
N ASN A 313 -28.13 13.65 11.33
CA ASN A 313 -27.90 13.46 12.77
C ASN A 313 -26.86 12.36 13.04
N THR A 314 -26.98 11.22 12.33
CA THR A 314 -26.03 10.10 12.45
C THR A 314 -24.61 10.55 12.12
N ILE A 315 -24.42 11.26 11.00
CA ILE A 315 -23.09 11.72 10.59
C ILE A 315 -22.54 12.74 11.60
N ILE A 316 -23.35 13.69 12.07
CA ILE A 316 -22.93 14.67 13.08
C ILE A 316 -22.49 13.98 14.39
N GLU A 317 -23.19 12.94 14.84
CA GLU A 317 -22.78 12.15 15.99
C GLU A 317 -21.44 11.43 15.72
N LYS A 318 -21.33 10.74 14.59
CA LYS A 318 -20.13 9.95 14.23
C LYS A 318 -18.88 10.80 14.04
N VAL A 319 -18.98 11.98 13.42
CA VAL A 319 -17.79 12.84 13.23
C VAL A 319 -17.19 13.27 14.57
N ASN A 320 -18.01 13.39 15.62
CA ASN A 320 -17.57 13.80 16.96
C ASN A 320 -16.87 12.69 17.75
N ILE A 321 -16.98 11.43 17.32
CA ILE A 321 -16.26 10.31 17.93
C ILE A 321 -14.77 10.40 17.54
N PRO A 322 -13.83 10.44 18.51
CA PRO A 322 -12.40 10.32 18.23
C PRO A 322 -12.08 9.02 17.51
N ALA A 323 -11.10 9.03 16.60
CA ALA A 323 -10.75 7.86 15.80
C ALA A 323 -10.48 6.62 16.69
N GLU A 324 -9.80 6.83 17.81
CA GLU A 324 -9.38 5.78 18.75
C GLU A 324 -10.55 5.12 19.50
N LEU A 325 -11.74 5.72 19.47
CA LEU A 325 -12.95 5.23 20.14
C LEU A 325 -13.99 4.62 19.18
N GLU A 326 -13.74 4.70 17.87
CA GLU A 326 -14.45 3.92 16.84
C GLU A 326 -13.96 2.47 16.85
#